data_AF-A0A673H639-F1
#
_entry.id   AF-A0A673H639-F1
#
_cell.length_a   1.000
_cell.length_b   1.000
_cell.length_c   1.000
_cell.angle_alpha   90.00
_cell.angle_beta   90.00
_cell.angle_gamma   90.00
#
_symmetry.space_group_name_H-M   'P 1'
#
loop_
_entity.id
_entity.type
_entity.pdbx_description
1 polymer ?
#
loop_
_entity_poly.entity_id
_entity_poly.type
_entity_poly.pdbx_seq_one_letter_code
_entity_poly.pdbx_strand_id
1 'polypeptide(L)'
;HRYFLSCLSECYTANGEDYRGRQNQTSLEGGRPCLFWNETFQHPYNTIKYPNGEGGLGPHNFCRNPDGDVRPWCYIADLEDGIYWKYCDIPTCQSKH
;
A
#
# COMPACT_ATOMS: atom_id res chain seq x y z
N HIS A 1 -0.47 26.36 16.40
CA HIS A 1 0.73 25.66 15.92
C HIS A 1 0.38 24.28 15.39
N ARG A 2 0.09 24.14 14.10
CA ARG A 2 0.01 22.83 13.41
C ARG A 2 0.91 22.87 12.20
N TYR A 3 2.22 22.91 12.45
CA TYR A 3 3.21 22.51 11.47
C TYR A 3 3.31 20.99 11.57
N PHE A 4 2.29 20.27 11.09
CA PHE A 4 2.49 18.88 10.72
C PHE A 4 3.23 18.92 9.39
N LEU A 5 4.51 18.59 9.48
CA LEU A 5 5.36 18.31 8.33
C LEU A 5 4.57 17.46 7.34
N SER A 6 4.22 18.09 6.21
CA SER A 6 3.79 17.40 5.00
C SER A 6 4.92 16.45 4.65
N CYS A 7 4.75 15.19 5.02
CA CYS A 7 5.58 14.11 4.53
C CYS A 7 5.50 14.20 3.01
N LEU A 8 6.65 14.41 2.35
CA LEU A 8 6.79 14.35 0.90
C LEU A 8 5.84 13.26 0.38
N SER A 9 4.83 13.64 -0.41
CA SER A 9 3.90 12.66 -0.97
C SER A 9 4.70 11.74 -1.89
N GLU A 10 5.15 10.61 -1.36
CA GLU A 10 5.82 9.57 -2.11
C GLU A 10 4.82 9.11 -3.18
N CYS A 11 5.07 9.50 -4.41
CA CYS A 11 4.26 9.17 -5.57
C CYS A 11 4.73 7.85 -6.19
N TYR A 12 3.92 7.24 -7.06
CA TYR A 12 4.35 6.06 -7.85
C TYR A 12 4.34 6.33 -9.35
N THR A 13 5.09 5.53 -10.11
CA THR A 13 5.10 5.59 -11.58
C THR A 13 4.32 4.41 -12.17
N ALA A 14 3.85 4.53 -13.42
CA ALA A 14 3.07 3.48 -14.09
C ALA A 14 1.92 2.94 -13.22
N ASN A 15 1.98 1.66 -12.82
CA ASN A 15 1.03 1.00 -11.93
C ASN A 15 1.56 0.82 -10.49
N GLY A 16 2.76 1.32 -10.18
CA GLY A 16 3.32 1.34 -8.83
C GLY A 16 3.82 0.01 -8.28
N GLU A 17 4.16 -0.97 -9.12
CA GLU A 17 4.91 -2.17 -8.70
C GLU A 17 6.27 -1.82 -8.04
N ASP A 18 6.88 -0.72 -8.48
CA ASP A 18 8.11 -0.16 -7.95
C ASP A 18 7.91 0.72 -6.70
N TYR A 19 6.65 0.96 -6.29
CA TYR A 19 6.36 1.83 -5.16
C TYR A 19 6.96 1.28 -3.85
N ARG A 20 7.84 2.05 -3.23
CA ARG A 20 8.47 1.73 -1.92
C ARG A 20 8.19 2.76 -0.85
N GLY A 21 7.18 3.58 -1.05
CA GLY A 21 6.77 4.55 -0.04
C GLY A 21 6.17 3.93 1.21
N ARG A 22 5.84 4.81 2.16
CA ARG A 22 5.51 4.51 3.57
C ARG A 22 4.04 4.76 3.91
N GLN A 23 3.20 5.04 2.92
CA GLN A 23 1.76 5.16 3.15
C GLN A 23 1.20 3.82 3.61
N ASN A 24 0.59 3.80 4.80
CA ASN A 24 0.01 2.62 5.46
C ASN A 24 -1.50 2.74 5.70
N GLN A 25 -2.14 3.62 4.92
CA GLN A 25 -3.59 3.83 4.93
C GLN A 25 -4.08 3.94 3.49
N THR A 26 -5.32 3.53 3.24
CA THR A 26 -5.91 3.55 1.90
C THR A 26 -6.11 4.96 1.35
N SER A 27 -6.18 5.99 2.20
CA SER A 27 -6.16 7.40 1.84
C SER A 27 -5.71 8.22 3.04
N LEU A 28 -5.10 9.39 2.81
CA LEU A 28 -4.71 10.32 3.87
C LEU A 28 -5.94 11.02 4.50
N GLU A 29 -7.06 11.05 3.79
CA GLU A 29 -8.30 11.69 4.22
C GLU A 29 -9.39 10.63 4.43
N GLY A 30 -9.57 10.18 5.69
CA GLY A 30 -10.61 9.21 6.04
C GLY A 30 -10.39 7.79 5.52
N GLY A 31 -9.16 7.45 5.12
CA GLY A 31 -8.79 6.10 4.70
C GLY A 31 -8.82 5.07 5.84
N ARG A 32 -8.73 3.80 5.45
CA ARG A 32 -8.65 2.67 6.39
C ARG A 32 -7.18 2.30 6.64
N PRO A 33 -6.82 1.90 7.88
CA PRO A 33 -5.48 1.42 8.17
C PRO A 33 -5.23 0.08 7.47
N CYS A 34 -4.04 -0.03 6.87
CA CYS A 34 -3.58 -1.25 6.22
C CYS A 34 -3.13 -2.29 7.26
N LEU A 35 -3.36 -3.57 6.95
CA LEU A 35 -2.83 -4.71 7.69
C LEU A 35 -1.38 -5.02 7.28
N PHE A 36 -0.65 -5.66 8.18
CA PHE A 36 0.75 -6.04 7.97
C PHE A 36 0.88 -7.23 7.02
N TRP A 37 1.81 -7.15 6.06
CA TRP A 37 2.07 -8.24 5.10
C TRP A 37 2.65 -9.50 5.77
N ASN A 38 3.26 -9.35 6.95
CA ASN A 38 3.77 -10.44 7.79
C ASN A 38 2.77 -10.92 8.84
N GLU A 39 1.49 -10.57 8.72
CA GLU A 39 0.40 -11.03 9.61
C GLU A 39 -0.84 -11.49 8.82
N THR A 40 -0.79 -11.39 7.49
CA THR A 40 -1.90 -11.66 6.56
C THR A 40 -1.74 -13.01 5.85
N PHE A 41 -1.26 -14.02 6.59
CA PHE A 41 -0.89 -15.33 6.04
C PHE A 41 -2.06 -16.11 5.41
N GLN A 42 -3.30 -15.78 5.79
CA GLN A 42 -4.51 -16.31 5.18
C GLN A 42 -4.74 -15.81 3.74
N HIS A 43 -4.12 -14.71 3.33
CA HIS A 43 -4.31 -14.10 2.02
C HIS A 43 -3.21 -14.50 1.03
N PRO A 44 -3.41 -14.32 -0.30
CA PRO A 44 -2.45 -14.74 -1.31
C PRO A 44 -1.08 -14.07 -1.24
N TYR A 45 -1.00 -12.78 -0.90
CA TYR A 45 0.24 -12.00 -0.92
C TYR A 45 0.73 -11.72 0.50
N ASN A 46 1.76 -12.42 0.95
CA ASN A 46 2.32 -12.26 2.29
C ASN A 46 3.79 -12.67 2.30
N THR A 47 4.48 -12.38 3.40
CA THR A 47 5.94 -12.61 3.50
C THR A 47 6.36 -14.09 3.54
N ILE A 48 5.43 -15.03 3.77
CA ILE A 48 5.73 -16.47 3.70
C ILE A 48 5.74 -16.92 2.24
N LYS A 49 4.77 -16.47 1.44
CA LYS A 49 4.66 -16.81 0.01
C LYS A 49 5.62 -16.04 -0.89
N TYR A 50 5.96 -14.81 -0.49
CA TYR A 50 6.86 -13.90 -1.21
C TYR A 50 8.00 -13.48 -0.27
N PRO A 51 9.02 -14.36 -0.08
CA PRO A 51 10.16 -14.08 0.80
C PRO A 51 11.11 -13.04 0.18
N ASN A 52 12.16 -12.67 0.92
CA ASN A 52 13.27 -11.83 0.42
C ASN A 52 12.89 -10.44 -0.11
N GLY A 53 11.71 -9.92 0.25
CA GLY A 53 11.27 -8.60 -0.22
C GLY A 53 10.67 -8.59 -1.63
N GLU A 54 10.30 -9.75 -2.17
CA GLU A 54 9.55 -9.86 -3.43
C GLU A 54 8.29 -9.00 -3.38
N GLY A 55 8.01 -8.25 -4.46
CA GLY A 55 6.90 -7.29 -4.52
C GLY A 55 6.99 -6.14 -3.51
N GLY A 56 8.12 -5.99 -2.81
CA GLY A 56 8.28 -5.02 -1.72
C GLY A 56 7.53 -5.41 -0.45
N LEU A 57 7.20 -6.69 -0.24
CA LEU A 57 6.55 -7.21 0.97
C LEU A 57 7.57 -7.38 2.10
N GLY A 58 7.15 -7.14 3.34
CA GLY A 58 8.04 -7.22 4.50
C GLY A 58 7.30 -7.05 5.83
N PRO A 59 8.03 -6.90 6.95
CA PRO A 59 7.44 -6.65 8.26
C PRO A 59 6.93 -5.21 8.41
N HIS A 60 5.99 -4.83 7.55
CA HIS A 60 5.34 -3.52 7.50
C HIS A 60 3.94 -3.64 6.89
N ASN A 61 3.16 -2.56 6.99
CA ASN A 61 1.80 -2.46 6.43
C ASN A 61 1.69 -1.38 5.34
N PHE A 62 2.80 -1.05 4.66
CA PHE A 62 2.79 -0.08 3.57
C PHE A 62 2.08 -0.62 2.33
N CYS A 63 1.39 0.26 1.59
CA CYS A 63 0.77 -0.06 0.32
C CYS A 63 1.79 -0.62 -0.68
N ARG A 64 1.44 -1.70 -1.39
CA ARG A 64 2.30 -2.34 -2.40
C ARG A 64 1.44 -2.84 -3.56
N ASN A 65 2.10 -3.20 -4.65
CA ASN A 65 1.48 -3.83 -5.80
C ASN A 65 2.27 -5.09 -6.17
N PRO A 66 2.17 -6.18 -5.38
CA PRO A 66 2.93 -7.41 -5.60
C PRO A 66 2.38 -8.28 -6.73
N ASP A 67 1.17 -7.97 -7.22
CA ASP A 67 0.40 -8.77 -8.18
C ASP A 67 0.33 -8.15 -9.58
N GLY A 68 0.92 -6.96 -9.76
CA GLY A 68 0.92 -6.24 -11.02
C GLY A 68 -0.44 -5.66 -11.40
N ASP A 69 -1.30 -5.40 -10.40
CA ASP A 69 -2.58 -4.72 -10.60
C ASP A 69 -2.37 -3.26 -11.02
N VAL A 70 -3.45 -2.50 -11.20
CA VAL A 70 -3.43 -1.15 -11.79
C VAL A 70 -2.82 -0.07 -10.88
N ARG A 71 -2.76 -0.29 -9.57
CA ARG A 71 -2.17 0.63 -8.58
C ARG A 71 -1.87 -0.04 -7.25
N PRO A 72 -1.03 0.55 -6.37
CA PRO A 72 -0.77 0.01 -5.04
C PRO A 72 -2.03 -0.14 -4.18
N TRP A 73 -2.05 -1.19 -3.37
CA TRP A 73 -3.14 -1.57 -2.49
C TRP A 73 -2.61 -2.15 -1.18
N CYS A 74 -3.53 -2.41 -0.25
CA CYS A 74 -3.23 -3.14 0.98
C CYS A 74 -4.45 -3.92 1.48
N TYR A 75 -4.22 -4.90 2.35
CA TYR A 75 -5.29 -5.54 3.10
C TYR A 75 -5.85 -4.61 4.17
N ILE A 76 -7.13 -4.75 4.48
CA ILE A 76 -7.82 -4.01 5.53
C ILE A 76 -8.57 -4.97 6.45
N ALA A 77 -8.73 -4.59 7.72
CA ALA A 77 -9.47 -5.41 8.70
C ALA A 77 -10.99 -5.41 8.47
N ASP A 78 -11.50 -4.34 7.86
CA ASP A 78 -12.93 -4.14 7.68
C ASP A 78 -13.42 -4.98 6.50
N LEU A 79 -14.37 -5.88 6.75
CA LEU A 79 -15.02 -6.75 5.77
C LEU A 79 -16.38 -6.20 5.36
N GLU A 80 -16.52 -4.87 5.27
CA GLU A 80 -17.69 -4.25 4.64
C GLU A 80 -17.89 -4.85 3.25
N ASP A 81 -19.03 -5.52 3.05
CA ASP A 81 -19.37 -6.30 1.86
C ASP A 81 -18.37 -7.42 1.48
N GLY A 82 -17.62 -7.94 2.45
CA GLY A 82 -16.62 -9.00 2.24
C GLY A 82 -15.33 -8.51 1.56
N ILE A 83 -15.14 -7.20 1.42
CA ILE A 83 -13.95 -6.61 0.81
C ILE A 83 -12.82 -6.56 1.83
N TYR A 84 -11.81 -7.41 1.68
CA TYR A 84 -10.67 -7.53 2.60
C TYR A 84 -9.41 -6.76 2.17
N TRP A 85 -9.50 -5.99 1.09
CA TRP A 85 -8.40 -5.19 0.54
C TRP A 85 -8.95 -3.92 -0.13
N LYS A 86 -8.16 -2.85 -0.18
CA LYS A 86 -8.51 -1.64 -0.93
C LYS A 86 -7.26 -1.04 -1.56
N TYR A 87 -7.47 -0.39 -2.70
CA TYR A 87 -6.43 0.44 -3.29
C TYR A 87 -6.06 1.60 -2.40
N CYS A 88 -4.80 2.02 -2.52
CA CYS A 88 -4.29 3.20 -1.86
C CYS A 88 -4.36 4.41 -2.79
N ASP A 89 -4.92 5.49 -2.26
CA ASP A 89 -4.95 6.81 -2.87
C ASP A 89 -3.59 7.47 -2.68
N ILE A 90 -2.69 7.15 -3.61
CA ILE A 90 -1.34 7.67 -3.69
C ILE A 90 -1.24 8.42 -5.03
N PRO A 91 -0.71 9.66 -5.05
CA PRO A 91 -0.57 10.40 -6.30
C PRO A 91 0.41 9.69 -7.25
N THR A 92 0.14 9.73 -8.55
CA THR A 92 1.12 9.34 -9.57
C THR A 92 2.17 10.42 -9.70
N CYS A 93 3.44 10.05 -9.88
CA CYS A 93 4.49 11.00 -10.18
C CYS A 93 4.22 11.57 -11.59
N GLN A 94 3.77 12.83 -11.65
CA GLN A 94 3.62 13.50 -12.95
C GLN A 94 5.00 13.61 -13.58
N SER A 95 5.23 12.87 -14.66
CA SER A 95 6.24 13.24 -15.64
C SER A 95 5.77 14.58 -16.21
N LYS A 96 6.31 15.69 -15.73
CA LYS A 96 6.10 16.97 -16.40
C LYS A 96 6.66 16.81 -17.81
N HIS A 97 5.76 16.69 -18.80
CA HIS A 97 6.10 16.93 -20.20
C HIS A 97 6.28 18.42 -20.42
#